data_AF-H7GF04-F1
#
_entry.id   AF-H7GF04-F1
#
_cell.length_a   1.000
_cell.length_b   1.000
_cell.length_c   1.000
_cell.angle_alpha   90.00
_cell.angle_beta   90.00
_cell.angle_gamma   90.00
#
_symmetry.space_group_name_H-M   'P 1'
#
loop_
_entity.id
_entity.type
_entity.pdbx_description
1 polymer ?
#
loop_
_entity_poly.entity_id
_entity_poly.type
_entity_poly.pdbx_seq_one_letter_code
_entity_poly.pdbx_strand_id
1 'polypeptide(L)'
;MDPPHLVPGGVGAELVKLPPKALPAGEALPGVGEVGLGGDAVAGQADGAILPPLSLLTLSSATLGPVDAFADWLFVTLWVLGVLLTLLPFVPATLVILFGALVHELLVGFRELSLGTWLGLGALALLAMLLDNVAALVGARRYGAGRAGLWGAFLGGVLGLFFGVVGVLVLPFLLAWLFEYLSGRRPEEALRAAWGTLVGLMGGVVAKALVHMAMGVLVLRAIF
;
A
#
# COMPACT_ATOMS: atom_id res chain seq x y z
N MET A 1 38.42 -9.48 56.80
CA MET A 1 37.91 -8.25 57.42
C MET A 1 36.80 -7.74 56.53
N ASP A 2 35.56 -8.06 56.89
CA ASP A 2 34.33 -7.44 56.37
C ASP A 2 33.67 -6.73 57.55
N PRO A 3 33.27 -5.45 57.44
CA PRO A 3 32.36 -4.85 58.39
C PRO A 3 30.87 -5.10 58.00
N PRO A 4 29.96 -5.12 58.99
CA PRO A 4 28.68 -5.83 58.91
C PRO A 4 27.47 -4.98 58.48
N HIS A 5 26.40 -5.69 58.11
CA HIS A 5 25.06 -5.17 57.80
C HIS A 5 24.36 -4.54 59.01
N LEU A 6 23.68 -3.40 58.82
CA LEU A 6 22.59 -2.90 59.67
C LEU A 6 21.50 -2.19 58.82
N VAL A 7 20.27 -2.65 59.01
CA VAL A 7 18.93 -2.12 58.65
C VAL A 7 18.14 -2.15 60.00
N PRO A 8 17.11 -1.32 60.37
CA PRO A 8 16.14 -0.52 59.59
C PRO A 8 15.80 0.90 60.17
N GLY A 9 14.93 1.65 59.47
CA GLY A 9 13.86 2.43 60.14
C GLY A 9 13.62 3.88 59.70
N GLY A 10 12.51 4.10 58.97
CA GLY A 10 11.54 5.13 59.33
C GLY A 10 11.45 6.44 58.54
N VAL A 11 10.23 6.67 58.05
CA VAL A 11 9.49 7.95 57.91
C VAL A 11 9.50 8.60 56.53
N GLY A 12 8.28 8.68 55.99
CA GLY A 12 7.96 9.21 54.67
C GLY A 12 8.04 10.73 54.56
N ALA A 13 8.12 11.16 53.31
CA ALA A 13 7.74 12.50 52.91
C ALA A 13 7.05 12.39 51.56
N GLU A 14 5.73 12.30 51.67
CA GLU A 14 4.72 12.41 50.64
C GLU A 14 4.92 13.72 49.86
N LEU A 15 5.25 13.63 48.58
CA LEU A 15 5.32 14.80 47.69
C LEU A 15 3.89 15.31 47.45
N VAL A 16 3.57 16.37 48.19
CA VAL A 16 2.32 17.11 48.19
C VAL A 16 1.90 17.53 46.79
N LYS A 17 0.72 17.05 46.41
CA LYS A 17 -0.09 17.38 45.23
C LYS A 17 -0.66 18.80 45.39
N LEU A 18 -0.27 19.75 44.53
CA LEU A 18 -0.92 21.08 44.45
C LEU A 18 -2.00 21.07 43.34
N PRO A 19 -3.29 21.29 43.68
CA PRO A 19 -4.34 21.63 42.71
C PRO A 19 -4.44 23.18 42.48
N PRO A 20 -5.25 23.63 41.51
CA PRO A 20 -4.98 24.78 40.65
C PRO A 20 -5.38 26.14 41.26
N LYS A 21 -4.61 27.19 40.93
CA LYS A 21 -4.89 28.57 41.33
C LYS A 21 -6.11 29.12 40.58
N ALA A 22 -7.22 29.28 41.29
CA ALA A 22 -8.41 29.98 40.83
C ALA A 22 -8.10 31.49 40.63
N LEU A 23 -8.47 32.04 39.46
CA LEU A 23 -8.59 33.48 39.25
C LEU A 23 -9.90 33.96 39.88
N PRO A 24 -9.90 34.97 40.77
CA PRO A 24 -11.13 35.66 41.14
C PRO A 24 -11.56 36.60 40.02
N ALA A 25 -12.84 36.47 39.65
CA ALA A 25 -13.55 37.35 38.75
C ALA A 25 -14.01 38.63 39.49
N GLY A 26 -13.96 39.76 38.79
CA GLY A 26 -14.86 40.90 38.98
C GLY A 26 -14.55 41.83 40.15
N GLU A 27 -13.74 42.86 39.91
CA GLU A 27 -13.92 44.16 40.57
C GLU A 27 -13.79 45.29 39.53
N ALA A 28 -14.83 46.12 39.49
CA ALA A 28 -14.99 47.27 38.63
C ALA A 28 -14.10 48.42 39.12
N LEU A 29 -13.36 49.05 38.20
CA LEU A 29 -12.71 50.33 38.46
C LEU A 29 -13.65 51.46 38.01
N PRO A 30 -14.11 52.34 38.91
CA PRO A 30 -14.95 53.47 38.58
C PRO A 30 -14.09 54.68 38.16
N GLY A 31 -14.54 55.39 37.12
CA GLY A 31 -14.24 56.80 36.96
C GLY A 31 -13.03 57.16 36.12
N VAL A 32 -13.18 57.13 34.78
CA VAL A 32 -12.69 58.22 33.94
C VAL A 32 -13.74 58.48 32.86
N GLY A 33 -14.36 59.65 32.94
CA GLY A 33 -15.37 60.14 32.01
C GLY A 33 -14.78 60.62 30.69
N GLU A 34 -15.70 60.78 29.74
CA GLU A 34 -15.62 61.15 28.34
C GLU A 34 -14.72 62.35 27.98
N VAL A 35 -14.22 62.37 26.72
CA VAL A 35 -14.27 63.44 25.68
C VAL A 35 -13.48 62.83 24.49
N GLY A 36 -13.94 62.65 23.24
CA GLY A 36 -14.78 63.47 22.38
C GLY A 36 -13.93 63.92 21.16
N LEU A 37 -14.50 63.85 19.94
CA LEU A 37 -14.01 64.42 18.66
C LEU A 37 -12.94 63.54 17.95
N GLY A 38 -13.04 63.12 16.69
CA GLY A 38 -13.66 63.75 15.52
C GLY A 38 -12.57 64.47 14.72
N GLY A 39 -12.11 63.86 13.60
CA GLY A 39 -11.41 64.58 12.54
C GLY A 39 -9.94 64.22 12.25
N ASP A 40 -9.66 63.99 10.96
CA ASP A 40 -8.45 64.34 10.18
C ASP A 40 -7.07 63.75 10.55
N ALA A 41 -6.54 62.89 9.67
CA ALA A 41 -5.37 63.23 8.84
C ALA A 41 -4.90 62.02 8.02
N VAL A 42 -5.03 62.14 6.70
CA VAL A 42 -4.28 61.39 5.70
C VAL A 42 -2.85 61.94 5.67
N ALA A 43 -1.83 61.11 5.88
CA ALA A 43 -0.48 61.22 5.28
C ALA A 43 0.41 60.06 5.74
N GLY A 44 0.89 59.22 4.80
CA GLY A 44 1.98 58.29 5.10
C GLY A 44 2.12 57.03 4.24
N GLN A 45 1.89 57.10 2.93
CA GLN A 45 2.46 56.11 2.00
C GLN A 45 3.93 56.48 1.74
N ALA A 46 4.86 55.70 2.27
CA ALA A 46 6.22 55.59 1.74
C ALA A 46 6.90 54.30 2.24
N ASP A 47 6.79 53.27 1.38
CA ASP A 47 7.81 52.29 1.03
C ASP A 47 8.68 51.65 2.13
N GLY A 48 8.30 50.42 2.49
CA GLY A 48 9.13 49.45 3.19
C GLY A 48 9.01 48.11 2.49
N ALA A 49 9.65 47.97 1.33
CA ALA A 49 9.87 46.70 0.64
C ALA A 49 10.72 45.76 1.53
N ILE A 50 10.10 45.12 2.53
CA ILE A 50 10.77 44.17 3.42
C ILE A 50 9.81 43.00 3.66
N LEU A 51 10.10 41.93 2.91
CA LEU A 51 9.60 40.54 2.99
C LEU A 51 8.20 40.30 2.37
N PRO A 52 8.08 39.50 1.28
CA PRO A 52 6.79 38.90 0.97
C PRO A 52 6.30 38.12 2.20
N PRO A 53 5.00 38.19 2.55
CA PRO A 53 4.53 37.45 3.70
C PRO A 53 4.79 35.97 3.42
N LEU A 54 5.34 35.25 4.40
CA LEU A 54 5.61 33.79 4.32
C LEU A 54 4.37 33.00 3.87
N SER A 55 3.18 33.61 3.96
CA SER A 55 1.93 33.11 3.40
C SER A 55 1.95 32.91 1.87
N LEU A 56 2.71 33.68 1.09
CA LEU A 56 2.81 33.48 -0.37
C LEU A 56 3.73 32.30 -0.74
N LEU A 57 4.73 31.98 0.08
CA LEU A 57 5.56 30.78 -0.08
C LEU A 57 4.79 29.51 0.33
N THR A 58 3.84 29.62 1.27
CA THR A 58 2.93 28.54 1.64
C THR A 58 1.73 28.37 0.71
N LEU A 59 1.42 29.36 -0.14
CA LEU A 59 0.36 29.23 -1.16
C LEU A 59 0.85 28.53 -2.43
N SER A 60 2.17 28.46 -2.66
CA SER A 60 2.75 27.68 -3.77
C SER A 60 2.64 26.16 -3.56
N SER A 61 2.34 25.69 -2.35
CA SER A 61 2.13 24.26 -2.06
C SER A 61 0.67 23.81 -2.13
N ALA A 62 -0.25 24.71 -2.49
CA ALA A 62 -1.66 24.39 -2.70
C ALA A 62 -1.99 24.04 -4.17
N THR A 63 -1.03 24.23 -5.07
CA THR A 63 -1.04 23.59 -6.39
C THR A 63 -0.39 22.23 -6.22
N LEU A 64 -1.11 21.13 -6.45
CA LEU A 64 -0.47 19.88 -6.87
C LEU A 64 0.55 20.29 -7.95
N GLY A 65 1.83 20.13 -7.68
CA GLY A 65 2.85 20.45 -8.66
C GLY A 65 2.54 19.65 -9.93
N PRO A 66 2.91 20.13 -11.13
CA PRO A 66 2.83 19.31 -12.34
C PRO A 66 3.50 17.93 -12.17
N VAL A 67 4.47 17.83 -11.26
CA VAL A 67 5.18 16.61 -10.88
C VAL A 67 4.31 15.65 -10.06
N ASP A 68 3.52 16.14 -9.10
CA ASP A 68 2.66 15.32 -8.24
C ASP A 68 1.55 14.68 -9.08
N ALA A 69 0.86 15.50 -9.88
CA ALA A 69 -0.16 15.01 -10.82
C ALA A 69 0.43 14.00 -11.83
N PHE A 70 1.65 14.24 -12.30
CA PHE A 70 2.34 13.30 -13.19
C PHE A 70 2.64 11.97 -12.47
N ALA A 71 3.12 12.01 -11.22
CA ALA A 71 3.41 10.82 -10.43
C ALA A 71 2.15 9.98 -10.22
N ASP A 72 1.01 10.61 -9.90
CA ASP A 72 -0.27 9.92 -9.68
C ASP A 72 -0.73 9.17 -10.94
N TRP A 73 -0.73 9.85 -12.09
CA TRP A 73 -1.11 9.23 -13.37
C TRP A 73 -0.15 8.11 -13.78
N LEU A 74 1.15 8.27 -13.51
CA LEU A 74 2.15 7.24 -13.73
C LEU A 74 1.86 6.01 -12.87
N PHE A 75 1.59 6.19 -11.58
CA PHE A 75 1.24 5.11 -10.67
C PHE A 75 -0.01 4.37 -11.13
N VAL A 76 -1.10 5.09 -11.43
CA VAL A 76 -2.36 4.49 -11.90
C VAL A 76 -2.12 3.66 -13.16
N THR A 77 -1.33 4.16 -14.10
CA THR A 77 -0.99 3.44 -15.34
C THR A 77 -0.22 2.16 -15.05
N LEU A 78 0.81 2.22 -14.20
CA LEU A 78 1.60 1.05 -13.81
C LEU A 78 0.79 0.04 -13.00
N TRP A 79 -0.14 0.50 -12.16
CA TRP A 79 -1.03 -0.36 -11.41
C TRP A 79 -2.00 -1.09 -12.34
N VAL A 80 -2.68 -0.38 -13.25
CA VAL A 80 -3.56 -1.01 -14.26
C VAL A 80 -2.78 -2.02 -15.10
N LEU A 81 -1.56 -1.65 -15.53
CA LEU A 81 -0.69 -2.57 -16.25
C LEU A 81 -0.34 -3.80 -15.39
N GLY A 82 0.01 -3.63 -14.13
CA GLY A 82 0.27 -4.73 -13.19
C GLY A 82 -0.94 -5.65 -13.03
N VAL A 83 -2.14 -5.09 -12.95
CA VAL A 83 -3.38 -5.86 -12.87
C VAL A 83 -3.63 -6.65 -14.16
N LEU A 84 -3.45 -6.05 -15.32
CA LEU A 84 -3.53 -6.75 -16.62
C LEU A 84 -2.47 -7.86 -16.73
N LEU A 85 -1.25 -7.59 -16.26
CA LEU A 85 -0.15 -8.57 -16.21
C LEU A 85 -0.43 -9.73 -15.26
N THR A 86 -1.41 -9.62 -14.35
CA THR A 86 -1.80 -10.73 -13.46
C THR A 86 -2.43 -11.88 -14.22
N LEU A 87 -3.01 -11.62 -15.39
CA LEU A 87 -3.53 -12.66 -16.28
C LEU A 87 -2.41 -13.49 -16.92
N LEU A 88 -1.17 -12.99 -16.90
CA LEU A 88 0.00 -13.67 -17.42
C LEU A 88 0.70 -14.39 -16.26
N PRO A 89 0.60 -15.73 -16.15
CA PRO A 89 1.03 -16.48 -14.96
C PRO A 89 2.55 -16.40 -14.66
N PHE A 90 3.36 -15.95 -15.62
CA PHE A 90 4.82 -15.87 -15.46
C PHE A 90 5.33 -14.49 -15.07
N VAL A 91 4.54 -13.44 -15.31
CA VAL A 91 5.00 -12.08 -15.05
C VAL A 91 4.73 -11.78 -13.57
N PRO A 92 5.75 -11.43 -12.77
CA PRO A 92 5.55 -11.04 -11.38
C PRO A 92 4.91 -9.64 -11.33
N ALA A 93 3.61 -9.57 -11.64
CA ALA A 93 2.80 -8.35 -11.62
C ALA A 93 2.87 -7.59 -10.29
N THR A 94 3.05 -8.31 -9.18
CA THR A 94 3.27 -7.76 -7.85
C THR A 94 4.48 -6.81 -7.81
N LEU A 95 5.57 -7.15 -8.50
CA LEU A 95 6.76 -6.32 -8.58
C LEU A 95 6.50 -5.05 -9.40
N VAL A 96 5.67 -5.13 -10.44
CA VAL A 96 5.30 -3.96 -11.25
C VAL A 96 4.51 -2.95 -10.41
N ILE A 97 3.58 -3.42 -9.58
CA ILE A 97 2.78 -2.55 -8.71
C ILE A 97 3.65 -1.94 -7.60
N LEU A 98 4.51 -2.75 -6.95
CA LEU A 98 5.46 -2.24 -5.96
C LEU A 98 6.44 -1.23 -6.56
N PHE A 99 6.95 -1.51 -7.76
CA PHE A 99 7.84 -0.59 -8.47
C PHE A 99 7.12 0.72 -8.80
N GLY A 100 5.85 0.65 -9.24
CA GLY A 100 5.04 1.84 -9.46
C GLY A 100 4.89 2.69 -8.20
N ALA A 101 4.60 2.06 -7.06
CA ALA A 101 4.51 2.76 -5.77
C ALA A 101 5.86 3.36 -5.34
N LEU A 102 6.97 2.64 -5.58
CA LEU A 102 8.31 3.13 -5.25
C LEU A 102 8.73 4.32 -6.11
N VAL A 103 8.47 4.25 -7.43
CA VAL A 103 8.78 5.32 -8.37
C VAL A 103 7.94 6.56 -8.05
N HIS A 104 6.65 6.37 -7.75
CA HIS A 104 5.78 7.45 -7.30
C HIS A 104 6.40 8.17 -6.09
N GLU A 105 6.77 7.43 -5.05
CA GLU A 105 7.36 8.03 -3.85
C GLU A 105 8.72 8.67 -4.05
N LEU A 106 9.51 8.14 -4.99
CA LEU A 106 10.78 8.75 -5.34
C LEU A 106 10.59 10.12 -6.02
N LEU A 107 9.48 10.30 -6.74
CA LEU A 107 9.13 11.55 -7.42
C LEU A 107 8.52 12.60 -6.46
N VAL A 108 7.69 12.16 -5.49
CA VAL A 108 7.04 13.07 -4.51
C VAL A 108 7.82 13.22 -3.20
N GLY A 109 8.89 12.43 -3.00
CA GLY A 109 9.87 12.60 -1.93
C GLY A 109 9.54 11.89 -0.61
N PHE A 110 8.95 10.69 -0.64
CA PHE A 110 8.61 9.90 0.56
C PHE A 110 7.61 10.59 1.50
N ARG A 111 6.61 11.27 0.91
CA ARG A 111 5.68 12.14 1.65
C ARG A 111 4.27 11.57 1.84
N GLU A 112 3.82 10.65 0.99
CA GLU A 112 2.41 10.26 0.92
C GLU A 112 2.14 8.88 1.57
N LEU A 113 3.05 7.94 1.36
CA LEU A 113 3.06 6.60 1.89
C LEU A 113 3.82 6.55 3.22
N SER A 114 3.05 6.41 4.30
CA SER A 114 3.58 6.09 5.63
C SER A 114 4.30 4.73 5.66
N LEU A 115 5.15 4.51 6.67
CA LEU A 115 5.77 3.20 6.93
C LEU A 115 4.73 2.08 7.06
N GLY A 116 3.56 2.36 7.65
CA GLY A 116 2.47 1.40 7.75
C GLY A 116 1.93 0.96 6.38
N THR A 117 1.85 1.88 5.42
CA THR A 117 1.43 1.58 4.04
C THR A 117 2.45 0.69 3.35
N TRP A 118 3.75 0.98 3.51
CA TRP A 118 4.83 0.14 2.99
C TRP A 118 4.85 -1.27 3.58
N LEU A 119 4.65 -1.40 4.90
CA LEU A 119 4.51 -2.71 5.55
C LEU A 119 3.28 -3.47 5.03
N GLY A 120 2.16 -2.78 4.84
CA GLY A 120 0.95 -3.34 4.25
C GLY A 120 1.18 -3.84 2.82
N LEU A 121 1.85 -3.04 1.99
CA LEU A 121 2.24 -3.42 0.63
C LEU A 121 3.18 -4.62 0.61
N GLY A 122 4.18 -4.65 1.49
CA GLY A 122 5.09 -5.77 1.63
C GLY A 122 4.37 -7.06 2.03
N ALA A 123 3.43 -6.97 3.00
CA ALA A 123 2.62 -8.11 3.43
C ALA A 123 1.70 -8.62 2.31
N LEU A 124 1.01 -7.72 1.60
CA LEU A 124 0.18 -8.07 0.46
C LEU A 124 1.00 -8.66 -0.70
N ALA A 125 2.20 -8.13 -0.95
CA ALA A 125 3.09 -8.66 -1.97
C ALA A 125 3.54 -10.09 -1.65
N LEU A 126 3.95 -10.35 -0.40
CA LEU A 126 4.27 -11.70 0.06
C LEU A 126 3.07 -12.64 -0.05
N LEU A 127 1.88 -12.16 0.31
CA LEU A 127 0.64 -12.92 0.17
C LEU A 127 0.34 -13.26 -1.30
N ALA A 128 0.49 -12.31 -2.23
CA ALA A 128 0.30 -12.52 -3.66
C ALA A 128 1.25 -13.60 -4.20
N MET A 129 2.53 -13.51 -3.86
CA MET A 129 3.55 -14.49 -4.27
C MET A 129 3.28 -15.88 -3.67
N LEU A 130 2.73 -15.95 -2.45
CA LEU A 130 2.36 -17.21 -1.83
C LEU A 130 1.12 -17.84 -2.49
N LEU A 131 0.13 -17.01 -2.84
CA LEU A 131 -1.10 -17.45 -3.50
C LEU A 131 -0.84 -18.12 -4.85
N ASP A 132 0.12 -17.64 -5.64
CA ASP A 132 0.51 -18.27 -6.91
C ASP A 132 0.89 -19.75 -6.73
N ASN A 133 1.70 -20.03 -5.72
CA ASN A 133 2.21 -21.37 -5.44
C ASN A 133 1.15 -22.26 -4.79
N VAL A 134 0.40 -21.71 -3.83
CA VAL A 134 -0.61 -22.47 -3.07
C VAL A 134 -1.79 -22.81 -3.97
N ALA A 135 -2.30 -21.87 -4.77
CA ALA A 135 -3.46 -22.11 -5.62
C ALA A 135 -3.17 -23.16 -6.70
N ALA A 136 -2.01 -23.09 -7.34
CA ALA A 136 -1.57 -24.09 -8.31
C ALA A 136 -1.49 -25.48 -7.67
N LEU A 137 -0.88 -25.59 -6.47
CA LEU A 137 -0.73 -26.86 -5.78
C LEU A 137 -2.07 -27.42 -5.27
N VAL A 138 -2.92 -26.58 -4.68
CA VAL A 138 -4.21 -26.99 -4.12
C VAL A 138 -5.16 -27.40 -5.24
N GLY A 139 -5.25 -26.62 -6.33
CA GLY A 139 -6.10 -26.97 -7.47
C GLY A 139 -5.66 -28.26 -8.14
N ALA A 140 -4.35 -28.43 -8.38
CA ALA A 140 -3.79 -29.66 -8.91
C ALA A 140 -4.10 -30.87 -8.01
N ARG A 141 -3.84 -30.77 -6.70
CA ARG A 141 -4.06 -31.87 -5.75
C ARG A 141 -5.53 -32.25 -5.61
N ARG A 142 -6.46 -31.29 -5.68
CA ARG A 142 -7.90 -31.54 -5.50
C ARG A 142 -8.48 -32.51 -6.52
N TYR A 143 -7.92 -32.57 -7.73
CA TYR A 143 -8.37 -33.47 -8.80
C TYR A 143 -7.35 -34.57 -9.14
N GLY A 144 -6.32 -34.71 -8.31
CA GLY A 144 -5.31 -35.75 -8.42
C GLY A 144 -4.28 -35.51 -9.52
N ALA A 145 -4.06 -34.27 -9.97
CA ALA A 145 -3.02 -33.96 -10.94
C ALA A 145 -1.64 -34.32 -10.39
N GLY A 146 -0.86 -35.02 -11.20
CA GLY A 146 0.51 -35.40 -10.89
C GLY A 146 1.51 -34.34 -11.31
N ARG A 147 2.80 -34.69 -11.17
CA ARG A 147 3.91 -33.81 -11.58
C ARG A 147 3.91 -33.57 -13.09
N ALA A 148 3.49 -34.56 -13.88
CA ALA A 148 3.43 -34.46 -15.33
C ALA A 148 2.44 -33.36 -15.76
N GLY A 149 1.25 -33.32 -15.16
CA GLY A 149 0.25 -32.29 -15.43
C GLY A 149 0.68 -30.89 -15.00
N LEU A 150 1.40 -30.75 -13.87
CA LEU A 150 1.99 -29.46 -13.48
C LEU A 150 3.01 -28.96 -14.51
N TRP A 151 3.92 -29.83 -14.95
CA TRP A 151 4.91 -29.47 -15.97
C TRP A 151 4.25 -29.17 -17.32
N GLY A 152 3.25 -29.96 -17.72
CA GLY A 152 2.48 -29.70 -18.93
C GLY A 152 1.77 -28.35 -18.88
N ALA A 153 1.14 -28.00 -17.75
CA ALA A 153 0.52 -26.69 -17.56
C ALA A 153 1.53 -25.54 -17.57
N PHE A 154 2.70 -25.73 -16.95
CA PHE A 154 3.78 -24.75 -16.96
C PHE A 154 4.26 -24.51 -18.40
N LEU A 155 4.62 -25.55 -19.14
CA LEU A 155 5.03 -25.42 -20.55
C LEU A 155 3.91 -24.81 -21.40
N GLY A 156 2.67 -25.22 -21.18
CA GLY A 156 1.52 -24.66 -21.89
C GLY A 156 1.26 -23.21 -21.55
N GLY A 157 1.54 -22.75 -20.33
CA GLY A 157 1.50 -21.33 -20.01
C GLY A 157 2.55 -20.55 -20.79
N VAL A 158 3.79 -21.05 -20.83
CA VAL A 158 4.90 -20.39 -21.53
C VAL A 158 4.62 -20.32 -23.02
N LEU A 159 4.22 -21.44 -23.62
CA LEU A 159 3.87 -21.49 -25.04
C LEU A 159 2.59 -20.70 -25.34
N GLY A 160 1.64 -20.69 -24.40
CA GLY A 160 0.38 -19.95 -24.50
C GLY A 160 0.58 -18.45 -24.65
N LEU A 161 1.64 -17.88 -24.06
CA LEU A 161 1.99 -16.47 -24.21
C LEU A 161 2.12 -16.04 -25.68
N PHE A 162 2.67 -16.90 -26.53
CA PHE A 162 2.87 -16.63 -27.97
C PHE A 162 1.57 -16.64 -28.77
N PHE A 163 0.50 -17.22 -28.24
CA PHE A 163 -0.83 -17.29 -28.86
C PHE A 163 -1.84 -16.34 -28.16
N GLY A 164 -1.35 -15.43 -27.32
CA GLY A 164 -2.17 -14.44 -26.62
C GLY A 164 -3.12 -15.04 -25.57
N VAL A 165 -4.23 -14.35 -25.31
CA VAL A 165 -5.17 -14.69 -24.22
C VAL A 165 -5.74 -16.11 -24.37
N VAL A 166 -6.12 -16.50 -25.59
CA VAL A 166 -6.64 -17.84 -25.86
C VAL A 166 -5.57 -18.90 -25.58
N GLY A 167 -4.33 -18.64 -26.00
CA GLY A 167 -3.19 -19.52 -25.73
C GLY A 167 -2.96 -19.74 -24.24
N VAL A 168 -2.89 -18.64 -23.46
CA VAL A 168 -2.65 -18.69 -22.01
C VAL A 168 -3.71 -19.48 -21.24
N LEU A 169 -4.91 -19.65 -21.79
CA LEU A 169 -5.97 -20.45 -21.16
C LEU A 169 -6.01 -21.89 -21.68
N VAL A 170 -5.94 -22.07 -22.99
CA VAL A 170 -6.18 -23.36 -23.64
C VAL A 170 -4.93 -24.25 -23.62
N LEU A 171 -3.75 -23.70 -23.90
CA LEU A 171 -2.52 -24.49 -23.98
C LEU A 171 -2.11 -25.12 -22.63
N PRO A 172 -2.18 -24.44 -21.47
CA PRO A 172 -1.89 -25.08 -20.19
C PRO A 172 -2.78 -26.30 -19.93
N PHE A 173 -4.07 -26.19 -20.26
CA PHE A 173 -5.01 -27.30 -20.09
C PHE A 173 -4.69 -28.47 -21.03
N LEU A 174 -4.50 -28.19 -22.33
CA LEU A 174 -4.20 -29.23 -23.32
C LEU A 174 -2.87 -29.94 -23.05
N LEU A 175 -1.82 -29.18 -22.71
CA LEU A 175 -0.51 -29.75 -22.41
C LEU A 175 -0.49 -30.47 -21.06
N ALA A 176 -1.22 -30.00 -20.04
CA ALA A 176 -1.39 -30.74 -18.79
C ALA A 176 -2.07 -32.09 -19.03
N TRP A 177 -3.13 -32.11 -19.83
CA TRP A 177 -3.83 -33.33 -20.21
C TRP A 177 -2.92 -34.29 -20.97
N LEU A 178 -2.22 -33.78 -21.99
CA LEU A 178 -1.31 -34.57 -22.80
C LEU A 178 -0.18 -35.18 -21.96
N PHE A 179 0.44 -34.39 -21.07
CA PHE A 179 1.52 -34.89 -20.21
C PHE A 179 1.04 -35.93 -19.20
N GLU A 180 -0.14 -35.73 -18.60
CA GLU A 180 -0.73 -36.75 -17.72
C GLU A 180 -1.04 -38.04 -18.48
N TYR A 181 -1.60 -37.94 -19.68
CA TYR A 181 -1.86 -39.09 -20.53
C TYR A 181 -0.56 -39.84 -20.90
N LEU A 182 0.47 -39.11 -21.34
CA LEU A 182 1.78 -39.67 -21.66
C LEU A 182 2.51 -40.27 -20.45
N SER A 183 2.12 -39.89 -19.23
CA SER A 183 2.64 -40.49 -17.99
C SER A 183 2.01 -41.85 -17.66
N GLY A 184 1.13 -42.37 -18.52
CA GLY A 184 0.50 -43.69 -18.39
C GLY A 184 -0.88 -43.67 -17.73
N ARG A 185 -1.47 -42.48 -17.53
CA ARG A 185 -2.83 -42.37 -16.99
C ARG A 185 -3.88 -42.62 -18.05
N ARG A 186 -5.04 -43.10 -17.61
CA ARG A 186 -6.21 -43.25 -18.49
C ARG A 186 -6.69 -41.87 -18.97
N PRO A 187 -7.26 -41.76 -20.19
CA PRO A 187 -7.70 -40.47 -20.74
C PRO A 187 -8.64 -39.70 -19.82
N GLU A 188 -9.56 -40.40 -19.14
CA GLU A 188 -10.54 -39.82 -18.22
C GLU A 188 -9.87 -39.26 -16.95
N GLU A 189 -8.86 -39.98 -16.43
CA GLU A 189 -8.08 -39.56 -15.27
C GLU A 189 -7.19 -38.36 -15.60
N ALA A 190 -6.55 -38.37 -16.77
CA ALA A 190 -5.77 -37.27 -17.27
C ALA A 190 -6.64 -36.01 -17.46
N LEU A 191 -7.86 -36.16 -17.97
CA LEU A 191 -8.78 -35.04 -18.19
C LEU A 191 -9.21 -34.41 -16.86
N ARG A 192 -9.55 -35.25 -15.87
CA ARG A 192 -9.88 -34.79 -14.52
C ARG A 192 -8.69 -34.07 -13.87
N ALA A 193 -7.47 -34.60 -14.03
CA ALA A 193 -6.25 -33.96 -13.56
C ALA A 193 -6.01 -32.60 -14.21
N ALA A 194 -6.07 -32.51 -15.55
CA ALA A 194 -5.91 -31.27 -16.29
C ALA A 194 -6.93 -30.20 -15.89
N TRP A 195 -8.18 -30.61 -15.64
CA TRP A 195 -9.23 -29.72 -15.13
C TRP A 195 -8.85 -29.13 -13.77
N GLY A 196 -8.33 -29.95 -12.86
CA GLY A 196 -7.86 -29.46 -11.57
C GLY A 196 -6.71 -28.48 -11.66
N THR A 197 -5.76 -28.73 -12.55
CA THR A 197 -4.65 -27.80 -12.80
C THR A 197 -5.17 -26.47 -13.35
N LEU A 198 -6.10 -26.49 -14.30
CA LEU A 198 -6.71 -25.28 -14.85
C LEU A 198 -7.47 -24.50 -13.78
N VAL A 199 -8.31 -25.17 -12.97
CA VAL A 199 -9.03 -24.54 -11.85
C VAL A 199 -8.06 -23.97 -10.82
N GLY A 200 -6.94 -24.64 -10.55
CA GLY A 200 -5.88 -24.14 -9.67
C GLY A 200 -5.21 -22.87 -10.19
N LEU A 201 -4.84 -22.87 -11.47
CA LEU A 201 -4.27 -21.70 -12.14
C LEU A 201 -5.24 -20.52 -12.12
N MET A 202 -6.50 -20.74 -12.52
CA MET A 202 -7.52 -19.69 -12.55
C MET A 202 -7.87 -19.18 -11.15
N GLY A 203 -7.98 -20.08 -10.18
CA GLY A 203 -8.18 -19.70 -8.77
C GLY A 203 -7.03 -18.85 -8.25
N GLY A 204 -5.79 -19.17 -8.63
CA GLY A 204 -4.60 -18.39 -8.30
C GLY A 204 -4.63 -16.99 -8.91
N VAL A 205 -4.92 -16.90 -10.21
CA VAL A 205 -5.04 -15.61 -10.93
C VAL A 205 -6.12 -14.73 -10.28
N VAL A 206 -7.30 -15.28 -9.98
CA VAL A 206 -8.38 -14.52 -9.35
C VAL A 206 -7.98 -14.07 -7.94
N ALA A 207 -7.45 -14.97 -7.10
CA ALA A 207 -7.04 -14.63 -5.75
C ALA A 207 -5.95 -13.54 -5.75
N LYS A 208 -4.95 -13.68 -6.62
CA LYS A 208 -3.87 -12.69 -6.80
C LYS A 208 -4.37 -11.36 -7.35
N ALA A 209 -5.32 -11.37 -8.29
CA ALA A 209 -5.93 -10.16 -8.80
C ALA A 209 -6.63 -9.36 -7.70
N LEU A 210 -7.33 -10.03 -6.77
CA LEU A 210 -7.93 -9.37 -5.60
C LEU A 210 -6.86 -8.73 -4.69
N VAL A 211 -5.72 -9.39 -4.50
CA VAL A 211 -4.61 -8.81 -3.72
C VAL A 211 -4.02 -7.59 -4.42
N HIS A 212 -3.84 -7.63 -5.74
CA HIS A 212 -3.37 -6.48 -6.51
C HIS A 212 -4.36 -5.31 -6.51
N MET A 213 -5.67 -5.60 -6.49
CA MET A 213 -6.68 -4.59 -6.25
C MET A 213 -6.53 -3.96 -4.86
N ALA A 214 -6.36 -4.78 -3.82
CA ALA A 214 -6.15 -4.28 -2.47
C ALA A 214 -4.88 -3.41 -2.36
N MET A 215 -3.78 -3.81 -3.01
CA MET A 215 -2.54 -3.02 -3.08
C MET A 215 -2.78 -1.65 -3.71
N GLY A 216 -3.45 -1.60 -4.87
CA GLY A 216 -3.75 -0.33 -5.54
C GLY A 216 -4.65 0.57 -4.70
N VAL A 217 -5.73 0.03 -4.15
CA VAL A 217 -6.64 0.79 -3.26
C VAL A 217 -5.91 1.33 -2.04
N LEU A 218 -5.00 0.56 -1.46
CA LEU A 218 -4.19 0.98 -0.32
C LEU A 218 -3.31 2.19 -0.66
N VAL A 219 -2.68 2.19 -1.84
CA VAL A 219 -1.86 3.32 -2.32
C VAL A 219 -2.73 4.52 -2.66
N LEU A 220 -3.82 4.32 -3.40
CA LEU A 220 -4.73 5.40 -3.79
C LEU A 220 -5.31 6.13 -2.55
N ARG A 221 -5.64 5.39 -1.48
CA ARG A 221 -6.10 5.98 -0.21
C ARG A 221 -5.00 6.78 0.50
N ALA A 222 -3.74 6.46 0.27
CA ALA A 222 -2.63 7.20 0.89
C ALA A 222 -2.35 8.52 0.13
N ILE A 223 -2.56 8.51 -1.19
CA ILE A 223 -2.33 9.66 -2.09
C ILE A 223 -3.50 10.67 -2.02
N PHE A 224 -4.75 10.18 -2.07
CA PHE A 224 -5.98 11.00 -2.11
C PHE A 224 -6.74 11.00 -0.78
#